data_AF-A0A841R601-F1
#
_entry.id   AF-A0A841R601-F1
#
_cell.length_a   1.000
_cell.length_b   1.000
_cell.length_c   1.000
_cell.angle_alpha   90.00
_cell.angle_beta   90.00
_cell.angle_gamma   90.00
#
_symmetry.space_group_name_H-M   'P 1'
#
loop_
_entity.id
_entity.type
_entity.pdbx_description
1 polymer ?
#
loop_
_entity_poly.entity_id
_entity_poly.type
_entity_poly.pdbx_seq_one_letter_code
_entity_poly.pdbx_strand_id
1 'polypeptide(L)'
;MKYKLETIPVWDAFKEDTECPICDLAEKAEERYLKFYLGSSVMNPETRVEVNKTGFCPDHFTGLLAERSNHGLGLMTHTHLEKRMELLRPYLKSLKSEAAKASGKLGPLKPRKLMSSISDLEKHLSGHEESCMICDRIDYTLKRYTFTIVHLWKTDEEFRDVFGRSRGFCFHHLPDLLKMAEEILSPGKLAEFTEEVVNLIEENNLRLEKEILWFTQKFDSQNFDKPWGTSEDAHYRTIQKLTGRSNRKIKK
;
A
#
# COMPACT_ATOMS: atom_id res chain seq x y z
N MET A 1 -3.84 -0.93 -32.79
CA MET A 1 -3.84 -0.74 -31.33
C MET A 1 -4.34 0.66 -30.98
N LYS A 2 -5.57 0.81 -30.47
CA LYS A 2 -6.09 2.11 -29.99
C LYS A 2 -5.83 2.20 -28.49
N TYR A 3 -4.63 2.62 -28.09
CA TYR A 3 -4.39 2.93 -26.69
C TYR A 3 -5.27 4.12 -26.29
N LYS A 4 -6.28 3.87 -25.45
CA LYS A 4 -6.85 4.96 -24.65
C LYS A 4 -5.79 5.32 -23.61
N LEU A 5 -5.50 6.61 -23.43
CA LEU A 5 -4.46 7.10 -22.49
C LEU A 5 -4.56 6.45 -21.10
N GLU A 6 -5.78 6.14 -20.66
CA GLU A 6 -6.08 5.53 -19.35
C GLU A 6 -5.66 4.05 -19.22
N THR A 7 -5.44 3.35 -20.34
CA THR A 7 -5.08 1.92 -20.37
C THR A 7 -3.57 1.68 -20.41
N ILE A 8 -2.79 2.70 -20.76
CA ILE A 8 -1.33 2.59 -20.92
C ILE A 8 -0.64 2.06 -19.66
N PRO A 9 -0.92 2.57 -18.44
CA PRO A 9 -0.26 2.07 -17.24
C PRO A 9 -0.46 0.57 -17.02
N VAL A 10 -1.67 0.07 -17.31
CA VAL A 10 -1.99 -1.36 -17.16
C VAL A 10 -1.23 -2.19 -18.18
N TRP A 11 -1.19 -1.75 -19.44
CA TRP A 11 -0.40 -2.42 -20.47
C TRP A 11 1.09 -2.46 -20.14
N ASP A 12 1.65 -1.35 -19.67
CA ASP A 12 3.06 -1.28 -19.30
C ASP A 12 3.36 -2.25 -18.15
N ALA A 13 2.52 -2.30 -17.11
CA ALA A 13 2.70 -3.20 -15.98
C ALA A 13 2.65 -4.69 -16.34
N PHE A 14 1.89 -5.08 -17.37
CA PHE A 14 1.85 -6.45 -17.88
C PHE A 14 3.01 -6.79 -18.83
N LYS A 15 3.70 -5.78 -19.36
CA LYS A 15 4.93 -5.95 -20.16
C LYS A 15 6.18 -6.02 -19.29
N GLU A 16 6.13 -5.49 -18.07
CA GLU A 16 7.15 -5.71 -17.05
C GLU A 16 7.08 -7.19 -16.60
N ASP A 17 8.19 -7.94 -16.67
CA ASP A 17 8.26 -9.33 -16.17
C ASP A 17 8.28 -9.33 -14.64
N THR A 18 7.11 -9.12 -14.02
CA THR A 18 6.91 -9.02 -12.57
C THR A 18 6.04 -10.15 -12.03
N GLU A 19 6.24 -10.52 -10.77
CA GLU A 19 5.41 -11.51 -10.08
C GLU A 19 3.96 -11.04 -9.82
N CYS A 20 3.71 -9.73 -9.90
CA CYS A 20 2.38 -9.16 -9.80
C CYS A 20 2.32 -7.76 -10.47
N PRO A 21 1.57 -7.60 -11.58
CA PRO A 21 1.39 -6.31 -12.24
C PRO A 21 0.75 -5.24 -11.35
N ILE A 22 -0.16 -5.64 -10.45
CA ILE A 22 -0.82 -4.69 -9.53
C ILE A 22 0.16 -4.12 -8.51
N CYS A 23 1.17 -4.90 -8.07
CA CYS A 23 2.25 -4.37 -7.23
C CYS A 23 3.08 -3.30 -7.95
N ASP A 24 3.41 -3.50 -9.22
CA ASP A 24 4.15 -2.52 -10.02
C ASP A 24 3.33 -1.23 -10.21
N LEU A 25 2.03 -1.37 -10.48
CA LEU A 25 1.09 -0.25 -10.54
C LEU A 25 0.99 0.51 -9.21
N ALA A 26 1.01 -0.21 -8.08
CA ALA A 26 0.94 0.38 -6.75
C ALA A 26 2.19 1.20 -6.43
N GLU A 27 3.37 0.66 -6.72
CA GLU A 27 4.65 1.36 -6.55
C GLU A 27 4.73 2.62 -7.43
N LYS A 28 4.41 2.50 -8.72
CA LYS A 28 4.37 3.64 -9.64
C LYS A 28 3.34 4.70 -9.20
N ALA A 29 2.20 4.27 -8.64
CA ALA A 29 1.20 5.19 -8.11
C ALA A 29 1.72 5.92 -6.86
N GLU A 30 2.33 5.21 -5.91
CA GLU A 30 2.93 5.79 -4.71
C GLU A 30 4.01 6.80 -5.07
N GLU A 31 4.97 6.45 -5.93
CA GLU A 31 6.03 7.37 -6.36
C GLU A 31 5.48 8.66 -6.97
N ARG A 32 4.44 8.53 -7.80
CA ARG A 32 3.75 9.68 -8.39
C ARG A 32 3.08 10.54 -7.33
N TYR A 33 2.44 9.95 -6.33
CA TYR A 33 1.78 10.71 -5.26
C TYR A 33 2.79 11.36 -4.31
N LEU A 34 3.87 10.67 -3.94
CA LEU A 34 4.98 11.27 -3.20
C LEU A 34 5.51 12.50 -3.94
N LYS A 35 5.84 12.37 -5.24
CA LYS A 35 6.28 13.51 -6.07
C LYS A 35 5.22 14.61 -6.15
N PHE A 36 3.95 14.25 -6.29
CA PHE A 36 2.85 15.22 -6.31
C PHE A 36 2.82 16.05 -5.03
N TYR A 37 2.82 15.42 -3.85
CA TYR A 37 2.78 16.07 -2.53
C TYR A 37 4.10 16.71 -2.09
N LEU A 38 5.13 16.69 -2.94
CA LEU A 38 6.39 17.39 -2.73
C LEU A 38 6.62 18.51 -3.75
N GLY A 39 5.94 18.43 -4.89
CA GLY A 39 5.97 19.44 -5.94
C GLY A 39 5.13 20.69 -5.60
N SER A 40 4.68 21.37 -6.66
CA SER A 40 3.91 22.61 -6.55
C SER A 40 2.56 22.46 -5.85
N SER A 41 2.04 21.23 -5.70
CA SER A 41 0.75 20.98 -5.04
C SER A 41 0.71 21.47 -3.59
N VAL A 42 1.86 21.46 -2.89
CA VAL A 42 1.97 21.91 -1.49
C VAL A 42 1.78 23.42 -1.37
N MET A 43 2.05 24.16 -2.45
CA MET A 43 1.82 25.60 -2.52
C MET A 43 0.33 25.92 -2.73
N ASN A 44 -0.49 24.98 -3.20
CA ASN A 44 -1.94 25.15 -3.28
C ASN A 44 -2.58 25.08 -1.87
N PRO A 45 -3.28 26.14 -1.41
CA PRO A 45 -3.99 26.14 -0.14
C PRO A 45 -5.00 24.99 0.02
N GLU A 46 -5.68 24.59 -1.05
CA GLU A 46 -6.70 23.52 -0.99
C GLU A 46 -6.08 22.19 -0.58
N THR A 47 -4.96 21.81 -1.20
CA THR A 47 -4.20 20.61 -0.85
C THR A 47 -3.80 20.63 0.63
N ARG A 48 -3.35 21.78 1.14
CA ARG A 48 -2.96 21.90 2.56
C ARG A 48 -4.16 21.74 3.50
N VAL A 49 -5.33 22.27 3.14
CA VAL A 49 -6.55 22.08 3.93
C VAL A 49 -6.95 20.61 4.00
N GLU A 50 -6.82 19.87 2.90
CA GLU A 50 -7.08 18.43 2.88
C GLU A 50 -6.05 17.65 3.73
N VAL A 51 -4.76 17.94 3.58
CA VAL A 51 -3.70 17.31 4.39
C VAL A 51 -3.86 17.63 5.88
N ASN A 52 -4.31 18.82 6.25
CA ASN A 52 -4.55 19.17 7.64
C ASN A 52 -5.70 18.38 8.28
N LYS A 53 -6.64 17.85 7.47
CA LYS A 53 -7.73 16.99 7.94
C LYS A 53 -7.26 15.54 8.11
N THR A 54 -6.57 15.01 7.10
CA THR A 54 -6.26 13.56 7.01
C THR A 54 -4.83 13.23 7.44
N GLY A 55 -3.84 14.00 6.98
CA GLY A 55 -2.43 13.71 7.17
C GLY A 55 -1.92 12.53 6.34
N PHE A 56 -0.78 11.99 6.75
CA PHE A 56 -0.15 10.83 6.14
C PHE A 56 0.20 9.79 7.22
N CYS A 57 0.26 8.51 6.84
CA CYS A 57 0.71 7.45 7.73
C CYS A 57 2.23 7.57 7.97
N PRO A 58 2.78 6.89 9.00
CA PRO A 58 4.21 6.92 9.30
C PRO A 58 5.10 6.56 8.09
N ASP A 59 4.68 5.58 7.30
CA ASP A 59 5.42 5.13 6.12
C ASP A 59 5.46 6.22 5.04
N HIS A 60 4.32 6.83 4.72
CA HIS A 60 4.26 7.88 3.72
C HIS A 60 4.93 9.18 4.17
N PHE A 61 4.88 9.53 5.47
CA PHE A 61 5.72 10.62 5.99
C PHE A 61 7.21 10.33 5.83
N THR A 62 7.64 9.10 6.08
CA THR A 62 9.03 8.67 5.88
C THR A 62 9.43 8.72 4.41
N GLY A 63 8.54 8.29 3.51
CA GLY A 63 8.72 8.40 2.06
C GLY A 63 8.86 9.85 1.59
N LEU A 64 7.99 10.75 2.09
CA LEU A 64 8.05 12.18 1.79
C LEU A 64 9.36 12.82 2.27
N LEU A 65 9.85 12.42 3.46
CA LEU A 65 11.13 12.92 3.99
C LEU A 65 12.35 12.44 3.20
N ALA A 66 12.27 11.25 2.60
CA ALA A 66 13.37 10.67 1.83
C ALA A 66 13.62 11.41 0.50
N GLU A 67 12.56 12.00 -0.07
CA GLU A 67 12.60 12.74 -1.31
C GLU A 67 12.94 14.22 -1.01
N ARG A 68 14.11 14.70 -1.47
CA ARG A 68 14.77 15.93 -0.99
C ARG A 68 14.03 17.24 -1.37
N SER A 69 12.91 17.55 -0.72
CA SER A 69 12.26 18.88 -0.83
C SER A 69 11.83 19.43 0.54
N ASN A 70 12.74 20.16 1.19
CA ASN A 70 12.59 20.52 2.60
C ASN A 70 11.58 21.66 2.87
N HIS A 71 11.30 22.56 1.92
CA HIS A 71 10.48 23.75 2.20
C HIS A 71 8.97 23.47 2.18
N GLY A 72 8.45 22.87 1.10
CA GLY A 72 7.02 22.54 1.00
C GLY A 72 6.59 21.58 2.11
N LEU A 73 7.35 20.51 2.32
CA LEU A 73 7.11 19.56 3.40
C LEU A 73 7.14 20.22 4.79
N GLY A 74 8.05 21.17 5.01
CA GLY A 74 8.11 21.94 6.26
C GLY A 74 6.85 22.78 6.51
N LEU A 75 6.34 23.48 5.48
CA LEU A 75 5.10 24.25 5.60
C LEU A 75 3.89 23.34 5.84
N MET A 76 3.80 22.24 5.09
CA MET A 76 2.70 21.27 5.22
C MET A 76 2.66 20.65 6.62
N THR A 77 3.81 20.17 7.11
CA THR A 77 3.93 19.59 8.45
C THR A 77 3.69 20.62 9.55
N HIS A 78 4.12 21.87 9.37
CA HIS A 78 3.79 22.96 10.30
C HIS A 78 2.28 23.15 10.44
N THR A 79 1.57 23.39 9.33
CA THR A 79 0.13 23.65 9.38
C THR A 79 -0.67 22.43 9.85
N HIS A 80 -0.20 21.22 9.52
CA HIS A 80 -0.80 19.99 10.01
C HIS A 80 -0.60 19.87 11.53
N LEU A 81 0.61 20.11 12.05
CA LEU A 81 0.89 20.10 13.48
C LEU A 81 0.06 21.14 14.24
N GLU A 82 -0.09 22.35 13.72
CA GLU A 82 -0.96 23.37 14.32
C GLU A 82 -2.40 22.88 14.44
N LYS A 83 -2.94 22.28 13.36
CA LYS A 83 -4.30 21.73 13.38
C LYS A 83 -4.44 20.57 14.35
N ARG A 84 -3.47 19.66 14.40
CA ARG A 84 -3.43 18.53 15.35
C ARG A 84 -3.39 19.05 16.80
N MET A 85 -2.58 20.07 17.06
CA MET A 85 -2.51 20.70 18.38
C MET A 85 -3.83 21.36 18.78
N GLU A 86 -4.53 22.01 17.85
CA GLU A 86 -5.87 22.56 18.09
C GLU A 86 -6.85 21.48 18.58
N LEU A 87 -6.86 20.32 17.91
CA LEU A 87 -7.73 19.18 18.24
C LEU A 87 -7.33 18.47 19.54
N LEU A 88 -6.03 18.41 19.85
CA LEU A 88 -5.50 17.75 21.05
C LEU A 88 -5.63 18.59 22.33
N ARG A 89 -5.64 19.92 22.22
CA ARG A 89 -5.66 20.85 23.36
C ARG A 89 -6.72 20.54 24.42
N PRO A 90 -7.99 20.21 24.09
CA PRO A 90 -9.01 19.87 25.10
C PRO A 90 -8.64 18.63 25.92
N TYR A 91 -8.15 17.57 25.28
CA TYR A 91 -7.74 16.33 25.92
C TYR A 91 -6.53 16.55 26.84
N LEU A 92 -5.51 17.26 26.35
CA LEU A 92 -4.32 17.58 27.14
C LEU A 92 -4.64 18.45 28.35
N LYS A 93 -5.55 19.43 28.21
CA LYS A 93 -6.02 20.25 29.34
C LYS A 93 -6.75 19.41 30.39
N SER A 94 -7.64 18.53 29.95
CA SER A 94 -8.39 17.61 30.82
C SER A 94 -7.44 16.69 31.59
N LEU A 95 -6.52 16.03 30.87
CA LEU A 95 -5.52 15.13 31.44
C LEU A 95 -4.61 15.86 32.45
N LYS A 96 -4.12 17.06 32.11
CA LYS A 96 -3.29 17.86 33.02
C LYS A 96 -4.04 18.24 34.30
N SER A 97 -5.32 18.59 34.20
CA SER A 97 -6.15 18.93 35.36
C SER A 97 -6.35 17.72 36.28
N GLU A 98 -6.70 16.56 35.73
CA GLU A 98 -6.90 15.34 36.52
C GLU A 98 -5.59 14.82 37.11
N ALA A 99 -4.46 14.93 36.38
CA ALA A 99 -3.13 14.59 36.91
C ALA A 99 -2.72 15.48 38.09
N ALA A 100 -2.97 16.79 38.03
CA ALA A 100 -2.67 17.71 39.13
C ALA A 100 -3.54 17.44 40.37
N LYS A 101 -4.81 17.04 40.19
CA LYS A 101 -5.68 16.63 41.30
C LYS A 101 -5.22 15.32 41.93
N ALA A 102 -4.69 14.39 41.13
CA ALA A 102 -4.19 13.10 41.60
C ALA A 102 -2.86 13.22 42.37
N SER A 103 -2.03 14.23 42.09
CA SER A 103 -0.74 14.47 42.77
C SER A 103 -0.82 15.40 43.99
N GLY A 104 -1.95 16.09 44.19
CA GLY A 104 -2.15 17.02 45.30
C GLY A 104 -2.52 16.35 46.63
N LYS A 105 -2.10 16.95 47.76
CA LYS A 105 -2.39 16.56 49.17
C LYS A 105 -3.88 16.67 49.60
N LEU A 106 -4.83 16.75 48.67
CA LEU A 106 -6.27 16.94 48.97
C LEU A 106 -7.10 15.71 48.58
N GLY A 107 -7.12 14.73 49.48
CA GLY A 107 -8.15 13.68 49.54
C GLY A 107 -7.93 12.45 48.66
N PRO A 108 -8.64 11.34 48.92
CA PRO A 108 -8.37 10.04 48.31
C PRO A 108 -8.75 10.05 46.82
N LEU A 109 -7.71 9.99 45.99
CA LEU A 109 -7.61 9.27 44.72
C LEU A 109 -8.95 8.79 44.11
N LYS A 110 -9.38 9.45 43.02
CA LYS A 110 -10.23 8.80 42.00
C LYS A 110 -9.37 8.50 40.76
N PRO A 111 -8.51 7.46 40.79
CA PRO A 111 -7.72 7.05 39.63
C PRO A 111 -8.61 6.77 38.41
N ARG A 112 -9.90 6.46 38.64
CA ARG A 112 -10.91 6.28 37.61
C ARG A 112 -11.07 7.49 36.67
N LYS A 113 -10.98 8.73 37.15
CA LYS A 113 -11.11 9.91 36.29
C LYS A 113 -9.86 10.15 35.45
N LEU A 114 -8.68 10.00 36.06
CA LEU A 114 -7.40 10.07 35.35
C LEU A 114 -7.31 8.98 34.27
N MET A 115 -7.66 7.73 34.61
CA MET A 115 -7.73 6.61 33.65
C MET A 115 -8.72 6.88 32.51
N SER A 116 -9.88 7.49 32.81
CA SER A 116 -10.83 7.91 31.78
C SER A 116 -10.22 8.95 30.84
N SER A 117 -9.58 9.99 31.37
CA SER A 117 -8.92 11.02 30.53
C SER A 117 -7.76 10.46 29.70
N ILE A 118 -7.02 9.46 30.22
CA ILE A 118 -6.00 8.74 29.44
C ILE A 118 -6.66 7.98 28.30
N SER A 119 -7.73 7.21 28.58
CA SER A 119 -8.46 6.45 27.57
C SER A 119 -9.11 7.33 26.49
N ASP A 120 -9.63 8.51 26.88
CA ASP A 120 -10.18 9.48 25.93
C ASP A 120 -9.10 10.01 24.97
N LEU A 121 -7.90 10.30 25.49
CA LEU A 121 -6.75 10.74 24.68
C LEU A 121 -6.25 9.62 23.77
N GLU A 122 -6.11 8.39 24.30
CA GLU A 122 -5.73 7.20 23.53
C GLU A 122 -6.68 7.00 22.36
N LYS A 123 -8.00 6.93 22.62
CA LYS A 123 -9.03 6.76 21.59
C LYS A 123 -8.96 7.85 20.53
N HIS A 124 -8.71 9.10 20.93
CA HIS A 124 -8.55 10.20 19.99
C HIS A 124 -7.30 10.03 19.12
N LEU A 125 -6.17 9.61 19.69
CA LEU A 125 -4.92 9.42 18.95
C LEU A 125 -5.00 8.23 17.99
N SER A 126 -5.46 7.06 18.47
CA SER A 126 -5.58 5.84 17.67
C SER A 126 -6.49 6.01 16.46
N GLY A 127 -7.60 6.75 16.60
CA GLY A 127 -8.54 6.98 15.49
C GLY A 127 -8.00 7.85 14.35
N HIS A 128 -6.81 8.45 14.48
CA HIS A 128 -6.18 9.26 13.43
C HIS A 128 -4.96 8.59 12.78
N GLU A 129 -4.45 7.48 13.33
CA GLU A 129 -3.35 6.74 12.71
C GLU A 129 -3.81 5.96 11.46
N GLU A 130 -5.12 5.73 11.33
CA GLU A 130 -5.72 4.96 10.24
C GLU A 130 -5.97 5.77 8.96
N SER A 131 -5.84 7.10 8.99
CA SER A 131 -6.16 7.95 7.83
C SER A 131 -4.90 8.45 7.13
N CYS A 132 -4.75 8.16 5.83
CA CYS A 132 -3.63 8.66 5.04
C CYS A 132 -4.07 9.07 3.64
N MET A 133 -3.84 10.34 3.31
CA MET A 133 -4.26 10.88 2.02
C MET A 133 -3.56 10.21 0.83
N ILE A 134 -2.32 9.73 0.98
CA ILE A 134 -1.63 9.00 -0.10
C ILE A 134 -2.19 7.58 -0.22
N CYS A 135 -2.40 6.85 0.88
CA CYS A 135 -3.05 5.54 0.85
C CYS A 135 -4.40 5.61 0.13
N ASP A 136 -5.27 6.55 0.52
CA ASP A 136 -6.60 6.73 -0.08
C ASP A 136 -6.53 6.94 -1.61
N ARG A 137 -5.53 7.71 -2.08
CA ARG A 137 -5.33 8.00 -3.50
C ARG A 137 -4.75 6.81 -4.26
N ILE A 138 -3.84 6.04 -3.64
CA ILE A 138 -3.33 4.78 -4.18
C ILE A 138 -4.47 3.78 -4.32
N ASP A 139 -5.25 3.56 -3.26
CA ASP A 139 -6.37 2.60 -3.25
C ASP A 139 -7.41 2.95 -4.33
N TYR A 140 -7.78 4.22 -4.43
CA TYR A 140 -8.67 4.70 -5.49
C TYR A 140 -8.11 4.42 -6.89
N THR A 141 -6.80 4.63 -7.08
CA THR A 141 -6.13 4.39 -8.36
C THR A 141 -6.03 2.91 -8.70
N LEU A 142 -5.67 2.07 -7.72
CA LEU A 142 -5.57 0.63 -7.89
C LEU A 142 -6.93 0.01 -8.17
N LYS A 143 -8.00 0.49 -7.54
CA LYS A 143 -9.37 0.06 -7.87
C LYS A 143 -9.69 0.32 -9.34
N ARG A 144 -9.33 1.51 -9.85
CA ARG A 144 -9.53 1.86 -11.27
C ARG A 144 -8.68 1.01 -12.21
N TYR A 145 -7.42 0.76 -11.87
CA TYR A 145 -6.58 -0.10 -12.69
C TYR A 145 -7.04 -1.56 -12.67
N THR A 146 -7.50 -2.08 -11.52
CA THR A 146 -8.07 -3.42 -11.41
C THR A 146 -9.32 -3.55 -12.28
N PHE A 147 -10.21 -2.55 -12.27
CA PHE A 147 -11.33 -2.48 -13.21
C PHE A 147 -10.84 -2.55 -14.67
N THR A 148 -9.84 -1.75 -15.03
CA THR A 148 -9.27 -1.73 -16.38
C THR A 148 -8.67 -3.07 -16.78
N ILE A 149 -7.97 -3.78 -15.88
CA ILE A 149 -7.42 -5.12 -16.12
C ILE A 149 -8.52 -6.08 -16.55
N VAL A 150 -9.57 -6.19 -15.74
CA VAL A 150 -10.68 -7.12 -16.02
C VAL A 150 -11.46 -6.68 -17.27
N HIS A 151 -11.63 -5.37 -17.47
CA HIS A 151 -12.28 -4.83 -18.67
C HIS A 151 -11.49 -5.17 -19.95
N LEU A 152 -10.17 -4.99 -19.93
CA LEU A 152 -9.30 -5.32 -21.07
C LEU A 152 -9.29 -6.83 -21.32
N TRP A 153 -9.16 -7.65 -20.27
CA TRP A 153 -9.26 -9.11 -20.40
C TRP A 153 -10.56 -9.54 -21.09
N LYS A 154 -11.68 -8.88 -20.78
CA LYS A 154 -12.99 -9.17 -21.40
C LYS A 154 -13.09 -8.72 -22.86
N THR A 155 -12.41 -7.65 -23.25
CA THR A 155 -12.72 -6.90 -24.49
C THR A 155 -11.59 -6.86 -25.51
N ASP A 156 -10.38 -7.28 -25.13
CA ASP A 156 -9.17 -7.20 -25.92
C ASP A 156 -8.44 -8.55 -25.90
N GLU A 157 -8.46 -9.25 -27.04
CA GLU A 157 -7.84 -10.58 -27.19
C GLU A 157 -6.31 -10.52 -27.04
N GLU A 158 -5.66 -9.45 -27.49
CA GLU A 158 -4.21 -9.27 -27.33
C GLU A 158 -3.86 -9.11 -25.84
N PHE A 159 -4.70 -8.39 -25.08
CA PHE A 159 -4.49 -8.26 -23.65
C PHE A 159 -4.70 -9.60 -22.93
N ARG A 160 -5.73 -10.37 -23.30
CA ARG A 160 -5.97 -11.70 -22.73
C ARG A 160 -4.76 -12.62 -22.94
N ASP A 161 -4.16 -12.58 -24.13
CA ASP A 161 -2.94 -13.30 -24.47
C ASP A 161 -1.74 -12.92 -23.59
N VAL A 162 -1.54 -11.63 -23.33
CA VAL A 162 -0.47 -11.13 -22.45
C VAL A 162 -0.77 -11.47 -20.98
N PHE A 163 -2.02 -11.37 -20.57
CA PHE A 163 -2.48 -11.74 -19.23
C PHE A 163 -2.15 -13.19 -18.90
N GLY A 164 -2.51 -14.12 -19.79
CA GLY A 164 -2.25 -15.56 -19.63
C GLY A 164 -0.77 -15.94 -19.64
N ARG A 165 0.11 -15.06 -20.16
CA ARG A 165 1.58 -15.25 -20.14
C ARG A 165 2.27 -14.60 -18.94
N SER A 166 1.53 -13.86 -18.10
CA SER A 166 2.10 -13.18 -16.93
C SER A 166 2.46 -14.17 -15.82
N ARG A 167 3.10 -13.68 -14.74
CA ARG A 167 3.39 -14.50 -13.54
C ARG A 167 2.22 -14.56 -12.55
N GLY A 168 1.07 -14.00 -12.91
CA GLY A 168 -0.12 -13.90 -12.06
C GLY A 168 -0.05 -12.76 -11.04
N PHE A 169 -0.59 -13.01 -9.85
CA PHE A 169 -0.83 -11.99 -8.83
C PHE A 169 -0.34 -12.46 -7.46
N CYS A 170 0.01 -11.51 -6.58
CA CYS A 170 0.28 -11.81 -5.19
C CYS A 170 -1.01 -12.09 -4.41
N PHE A 171 -0.89 -12.77 -3.27
CA PHE A 171 -2.04 -13.10 -2.41
C PHE A 171 -2.69 -11.88 -1.79
N HIS A 172 -1.99 -10.75 -1.73
CA HIS A 172 -2.54 -9.49 -1.28
C HIS A 172 -3.52 -8.88 -2.29
N HIS A 173 -3.18 -8.85 -3.59
CA HIS A 173 -4.01 -8.21 -4.63
C HIS A 173 -5.01 -9.15 -5.31
N LEU A 174 -4.80 -10.46 -5.20
CA LEU A 174 -5.69 -11.46 -5.79
C LEU A 174 -7.16 -11.31 -5.36
N PRO A 175 -7.50 -11.11 -4.07
CA PRO A 175 -8.89 -10.96 -3.64
C PRO A 175 -9.61 -9.80 -4.33
N ASP A 176 -8.94 -8.65 -4.46
CA ASP A 176 -9.52 -7.46 -5.10
C ASP A 176 -9.75 -7.66 -6.59
N LEU A 177 -8.85 -8.40 -7.26
CA LEU A 177 -9.02 -8.77 -8.67
C LEU A 177 -10.24 -9.66 -8.88
N LEU A 178 -10.39 -10.72 -8.06
CA LEU A 178 -11.52 -11.64 -8.16
C LEU A 178 -12.84 -10.95 -7.84
N LYS A 179 -12.87 -10.10 -6.81
CA LYS A 179 -14.04 -9.29 -6.47
C LYS A 179 -14.41 -8.32 -7.60
N MET A 180 -13.43 -7.65 -8.19
CA MET A 180 -13.68 -6.78 -9.34
C MET A 180 -14.25 -7.58 -10.52
N ALA A 181 -13.76 -8.79 -10.76
CA ALA A 181 -14.29 -9.66 -11.81
C ALA A 181 -15.73 -10.08 -11.54
N GLU A 182 -16.07 -10.45 -10.30
CA GLU A 182 -17.43 -10.76 -9.87
C GLU A 182 -18.38 -9.57 -10.11
N GLU A 183 -17.93 -8.34 -9.82
CA GLU A 183 -18.73 -7.13 -9.99
C GLU A 183 -19.03 -6.78 -11.47
N ILE A 184 -18.16 -7.15 -12.43
CA ILE A 184 -18.25 -6.64 -13.81
C ILE A 184 -18.44 -7.69 -14.91
N LEU A 185 -18.15 -8.96 -14.63
CA LEU A 185 -18.27 -10.04 -15.62
C LEU A 185 -19.65 -10.72 -15.52
N SER A 186 -20.14 -11.21 -16.66
CA SER A 186 -21.30 -12.10 -16.65
C SER A 186 -20.90 -13.48 -16.08
N PRO A 187 -21.85 -14.30 -15.57
CA PRO A 187 -21.52 -15.58 -14.94
C PRO A 187 -20.62 -16.51 -15.78
N GLY A 188 -20.85 -16.59 -17.10
CA GLY A 188 -20.00 -17.39 -18.00
C GLY A 188 -18.58 -16.84 -18.14
N LYS A 189 -18.44 -15.51 -18.28
CA LYS A 189 -17.12 -14.86 -18.37
C LYS A 189 -16.38 -14.86 -17.04
N LEU A 190 -17.11 -14.78 -15.92
CA LEU A 190 -16.54 -14.91 -14.59
C LEU A 190 -15.95 -16.31 -14.39
N ALA A 191 -16.64 -17.36 -14.84
CA ALA A 191 -16.12 -18.73 -14.78
C ALA A 191 -14.83 -18.88 -15.60
N GLU A 192 -14.82 -18.42 -16.86
CA GLU A 192 -13.62 -18.42 -17.72
C GLU A 192 -12.45 -17.65 -17.07
N PHE A 193 -12.72 -16.46 -16.54
CA PHE A 193 -11.71 -15.61 -15.90
C PHE A 193 -11.13 -16.29 -14.66
N THR A 194 -11.99 -16.85 -13.82
CA THR A 194 -11.59 -17.50 -12.57
C THR A 194 -10.73 -18.72 -12.85
N GLU A 195 -11.11 -19.55 -13.83
CA GLU A 195 -10.32 -20.71 -14.24
C GLU A 195 -8.93 -20.30 -14.74
N GLU A 196 -8.85 -19.27 -15.62
CA GLU A 196 -7.58 -18.75 -16.14
C GLU A 196 -6.69 -18.20 -15.02
N VAL A 197 -7.25 -17.43 -14.08
CA VAL A 197 -6.53 -16.90 -12.91
C VAL A 197 -6.03 -18.01 -11.99
N VAL A 198 -6.86 -19.00 -11.67
CA VAL A 198 -6.48 -20.12 -10.80
C VAL A 198 -5.32 -20.90 -11.41
N ASN A 199 -5.43 -21.28 -12.69
CA ASN A 199 -4.37 -22.01 -13.39
C ASN A 199 -3.05 -21.21 -13.38
N LEU A 200 -3.13 -19.91 -13.66
CA LEU A 200 -1.97 -19.01 -13.67
C LEU A 200 -1.28 -18.95 -12.31
N ILE A 201 -2.05 -18.91 -11.22
CA ILE A 201 -1.53 -18.87 -9.85
C ILE A 201 -0.91 -20.21 -9.46
N GLU A 202 -1.58 -21.33 -9.73
CA GLU A 202 -1.06 -22.66 -9.41
C GLU A 202 0.25 -22.93 -10.14
N GLU A 203 0.31 -22.70 -11.44
CA GLU A 203 1.51 -22.91 -12.26
C GLU A 203 2.69 -22.07 -11.75
N ASN A 204 2.47 -20.76 -11.55
CA ASN A 204 3.55 -19.86 -11.15
C ASN A 204 3.99 -20.07 -9.70
N ASN A 205 3.08 -20.49 -8.80
CA ASN A 205 3.45 -20.81 -7.42
C ASN A 205 4.22 -22.13 -7.34
N LEU A 206 3.88 -23.14 -8.13
CA LEU A 206 4.66 -24.38 -8.22
C LEU A 206 6.06 -24.13 -8.80
N ARG A 207 6.18 -23.23 -9.78
CA ARG A 207 7.48 -22.76 -10.27
C ARG A 207 8.28 -22.10 -9.14
N LEU A 208 7.67 -21.15 -8.44
CA LEU A 208 8.33 -20.37 -7.40
C LEU A 208 8.73 -21.23 -6.18
N GLU A 209 7.92 -22.23 -5.83
CA GLU A 209 8.22 -23.23 -4.79
C GLU A 209 9.51 -24.00 -5.12
N LYS A 210 9.65 -24.49 -6.35
CA LYS A 210 10.88 -25.17 -6.79
C LYS A 210 12.08 -24.24 -6.76
N GLU A 211 11.89 -22.98 -7.17
CA GLU A 211 12.96 -21.98 -7.17
C GLU A 211 13.43 -21.63 -5.75
N ILE A 212 12.52 -21.44 -4.79
CA ILE A 212 12.90 -21.17 -3.39
C ILE A 212 13.51 -22.40 -2.72
N LEU A 213 13.03 -23.60 -3.04
CA LEU A 213 13.66 -24.83 -2.57
C LEU A 213 15.11 -24.92 -3.08
N TRP A 214 15.36 -24.66 -4.36
CA TRP A 214 16.71 -24.65 -4.92
C TRP A 214 17.59 -23.59 -4.25
N PHE A 215 17.06 -22.40 -4.00
CA PHE A 215 17.76 -21.35 -3.24
C PHE A 215 18.25 -21.88 -1.88
N THR A 216 17.42 -22.58 -1.12
CA THR A 216 17.84 -23.14 0.19
C THR A 216 18.91 -24.23 0.05
N GLN A 217 18.84 -25.05 -1.00
CA GLN A 217 19.77 -26.14 -1.25
C GLN A 217 21.15 -25.66 -1.74
N LYS A 218 21.24 -24.44 -2.28
CA LYS A 218 22.52 -23.88 -2.76
C LYS A 218 23.56 -23.66 -1.68
N PHE A 219 23.16 -23.57 -0.43
CA PHE A 219 24.08 -23.43 0.70
C PHE A 219 24.70 -24.77 1.14
N ASP A 220 24.27 -25.90 0.57
CA ASP A 220 24.98 -27.17 0.72
C ASP A 220 26.26 -27.16 -0.14
N SER A 221 27.38 -27.56 0.47
CA SER A 221 28.67 -27.79 -0.18
C SER A 221 28.58 -28.59 -1.50
N GLN A 222 27.66 -29.55 -1.60
CA GLN A 222 27.47 -30.37 -2.81
C GLN A 222 26.84 -29.61 -3.98
N ASN A 223 26.25 -28.44 -3.71
CA ASN A 223 25.55 -27.62 -4.69
C ASN A 223 26.26 -26.28 -4.96
N PHE A 224 27.41 -26.04 -4.34
CA PHE A 224 28.15 -24.78 -4.43
C PHE A 224 28.47 -24.39 -5.88
N ASP A 225 29.02 -25.32 -6.66
CA ASP A 225 29.42 -25.09 -8.05
C ASP A 225 28.27 -25.23 -9.06
N LYS A 226 27.08 -25.64 -8.62
CA LYS A 226 25.92 -25.78 -9.52
C LYS A 226 25.38 -24.39 -9.89
N PRO A 227 24.78 -24.19 -11.08
CA PRO A 227 24.22 -22.89 -11.45
C PRO A 227 22.99 -22.52 -10.60
N TRP A 228 22.77 -21.23 -10.37
CA TRP A 228 21.58 -20.72 -9.67
C TRP A 228 20.31 -20.82 -10.51
N GLY A 229 20.41 -20.76 -11.84
CA GLY A 229 19.24 -20.66 -12.71
C GLY A 229 18.44 -19.40 -12.37
N THR A 230 17.13 -19.56 -12.16
CA THR A 230 16.24 -18.47 -11.75
C THR A 230 16.15 -18.31 -10.23
N SER A 231 16.92 -19.02 -9.42
CA SER A 231 16.66 -19.13 -7.98
C SER A 231 17.36 -18.10 -7.09
N GLU A 232 18.28 -17.29 -7.62
CA GLU A 232 19.12 -16.37 -6.82
C GLU A 232 18.30 -15.37 -5.99
N ASP A 233 17.18 -14.88 -6.54
CA ASP A 233 16.29 -13.91 -5.90
C ASP A 233 14.94 -14.52 -5.47
N ALA A 234 14.80 -15.85 -5.49
CA ALA A 234 13.53 -16.55 -5.29
C ALA A 234 12.88 -16.20 -3.94
N HIS A 235 13.67 -15.93 -2.90
CA HIS A 235 13.17 -15.55 -1.58
C HIS A 235 12.49 -14.18 -1.60
N TYR A 236 13.03 -13.19 -2.34
CA TYR A 236 12.38 -11.90 -2.53
C TYR A 236 11.07 -12.03 -3.31
N ARG A 237 11.08 -12.80 -4.41
CA ARG A 237 9.88 -13.04 -5.23
C ARG A 237 8.81 -13.82 -4.47
N THR A 238 9.22 -14.77 -3.63
CA THR A 238 8.31 -15.52 -2.72
C THR A 238 7.66 -14.57 -1.72
N ILE A 239 8.43 -13.70 -1.07
CA ILE A 239 7.87 -12.68 -0.16
C ILE A 239 6.90 -11.77 -0.93
N GLN A 240 7.28 -11.28 -2.11
CA GLN A 240 6.38 -10.47 -2.95
C GLN A 240 5.09 -11.22 -3.27
N LYS A 241 5.14 -12.53 -3.58
CA LYS A 241 3.93 -13.32 -3.87
C LYS A 241 3.05 -13.46 -2.63
N LEU A 242 3.63 -13.74 -1.47
CA LEU A 242 2.90 -13.96 -0.21
C LEU A 242 2.27 -12.69 0.35
N THR A 243 3.01 -11.58 0.35
CA THR A 243 2.61 -10.34 1.05
C THR A 243 2.25 -9.20 0.11
N GLY A 244 2.44 -9.37 -1.20
CA GLY A 244 2.60 -8.25 -2.12
C GLY A 244 3.98 -7.59 -1.97
N ARG A 245 4.31 -6.71 -2.91
CA ARG A 245 5.44 -5.78 -2.77
C ARG A 245 5.05 -4.78 -1.69
N SER A 246 5.40 -5.10 -0.45
CA SER A 246 5.30 -4.17 0.66
C SER A 246 6.23 -2.99 0.36
N ASN A 247 5.70 -1.77 0.25
CA ASN A 247 6.48 -0.52 0.12
C ASN A 247 7.42 -0.24 1.32
N ARG A 248 7.52 -1.18 2.27
CA ARG A 248 8.65 -1.30 3.19
C ARG A 248 9.90 -1.61 2.39
N LYS A 249 10.50 -0.57 1.79
CA LYS A 249 11.87 -0.59 1.28
C LYS A 249 12.75 -1.05 2.44
N ILE A 250 13.05 -2.34 2.50
CA ILE A 250 14.25 -2.82 3.18
C ILE A 250 15.37 -2.26 2.31
N LYS A 251 15.83 -1.06 2.68
CA LYS A 251 17.02 -0.47 2.06
C LYS A 251 18.13 -1.51 2.17
N LYS A 252 18.67 -1.91 1.01
CA LYS A 252 19.97 -2.57 0.93
C LYS A 252 21.04 -1.67 1.53
#